data_AF-A0AAJ2JSF1-F1
#
_entry.id   AF-A0AAJ2JSF1-F1
#
_cell.length_a   1.000
_cell.length_b   1.000
_cell.length_c   1.000
_cell.angle_alpha   90.00
_cell.angle_beta   90.00
_cell.angle_gamma   90.00
#
_symmetry.space_group_name_H-M   'P 1'
#
loop_
_entity.id
_entity.type
_entity.pdbx_description
1 polymer ?
#
loop_
_entity_poly.entity_id
_entity_poly.type
_entity_poly.pdbx_seq_one_letter_code
_entity_poly.pdbx_strand_id
1 'polypeptide(L)'
;MREKLSGRLFIKEFIKFISENSKSAFELISLSIPFVPILASEVGKELTENPNRERFEREFEKWVERRGDWSDLPSLFEILDLEVNGVKYKIVGVAHNEKYFRYYKEFLYKVIKEADAVVLEYYIDKVLESDIYYQSSYFYSNVVKLCAELSKEIYVVDPNTFDNDDVFFAVDSFMYLSYPVSLALYFYFFRKKLKRRRFIVFLLSQLFFPLFFGSYNGRYSANLIDSKSLFNYGIEDIVGYGVFDYRNVIASERLERLSELQKSKNYLLVIYGAQHTRAIEYYLKNPTLRNIKKWIYTPLFGKISNDYILHYKLENGNYKVVERIKS
;
A
#
# COMPACT_ATOMS: atom_id res chain seq x y z
N MET A 1 23.34 6.71 -30.25
CA MET A 1 21.96 6.50 -30.74
C MET A 1 21.34 5.38 -29.92
N ARG A 2 20.55 5.70 -28.88
CA ARG A 2 19.76 4.70 -28.14
C ARG A 2 18.40 4.65 -28.82
N GLU A 3 18.10 3.57 -29.53
CA GLU A 3 16.77 3.36 -30.10
C GLU A 3 15.76 3.22 -28.96
N LYS A 4 14.74 4.08 -28.98
CA LYS A 4 13.54 3.92 -28.14
C LYS A 4 12.87 2.62 -28.55
N LEU A 5 12.96 1.60 -27.69
CA LEU A 5 12.17 0.39 -27.80
C LEU A 5 10.69 0.78 -27.70
N SER A 6 9.99 0.79 -28.84
CA SER A 6 8.53 0.94 -28.82
C SER A 6 7.92 -0.23 -28.04
N GLY A 7 6.90 0.01 -27.21
CA GLY A 7 6.27 -1.05 -26.41
C GLY A 7 5.77 -2.24 -27.24
N ARG A 8 5.51 -2.06 -28.54
CA ARG A 8 5.19 -3.14 -29.48
C ARG A 8 6.36 -4.08 -29.75
N LEU A 9 7.59 -3.58 -29.75
CA LEU A 9 8.81 -4.36 -29.93
C LEU A 9 9.12 -5.15 -28.65
N PHE A 10 8.95 -4.53 -27.49
CA PHE A 10 9.06 -5.21 -26.18
C PHE A 10 8.07 -6.38 -26.06
N ILE A 11 6.79 -6.17 -26.39
CA ILE A 11 5.77 -7.23 -26.36
C ILE A 11 6.14 -8.38 -27.32
N LYS A 12 6.66 -8.08 -28.51
CA LYS A 12 7.08 -9.10 -29.48
C LYS A 12 8.27 -9.91 -28.98
N GLU A 13 9.31 -9.26 -28.46
CA GLU A 13 10.49 -9.93 -27.92
C GLU A 13 10.17 -10.72 -26.64
N PHE A 14 9.27 -10.21 -25.79
CA PHE A 14 8.81 -10.92 -24.60
C PHE A 14 8.00 -12.18 -24.95
N ILE A 15 7.10 -12.11 -25.93
CA ILE A 15 6.36 -13.28 -26.44
C ILE A 15 7.31 -14.30 -27.05
N LYS A 16 8.32 -13.84 -27.81
CA LYS A 16 9.34 -14.69 -28.42
C LYS A 16 10.18 -15.40 -27.35
N PHE A 17 10.66 -14.67 -26.35
CA PHE A 17 11.41 -15.18 -25.21
C PHE A 17 10.64 -16.26 -24.44
N ILE A 18 9.35 -16.03 -24.14
CA ILE A 18 8.49 -17.04 -23.48
C ILE A 18 8.32 -18.29 -24.36
N SER A 19 8.21 -18.11 -25.68
CA SER A 19 8.04 -19.23 -26.60
C SER A 19 9.31 -20.09 -26.76
N GLU A 20 10.49 -19.49 -26.64
CA GLU A 20 11.79 -20.13 -26.84
C GLU A 20 12.30 -20.82 -25.56
N ASN A 21 11.88 -20.36 -24.37
CA ASN A 21 12.38 -20.85 -23.08
C ASN A 21 11.38 -21.71 -22.29
N SER A 22 10.35 -22.26 -22.96
CA SER A 22 9.16 -22.87 -22.34
C SER A 22 9.36 -24.25 -21.66
N LYS A 23 10.55 -24.59 -21.12
CA LYS A 23 10.80 -25.95 -20.61
C LYS A 23 10.08 -26.31 -19.30
N SER A 24 9.61 -25.36 -18.52
CA SER A 24 8.41 -25.55 -17.70
C SER A 24 7.82 -24.18 -17.33
N ALA A 25 6.49 -24.05 -17.37
CA ALA A 25 5.81 -22.82 -16.95
C ALA A 25 6.06 -22.51 -15.46
N PHE A 26 6.39 -23.53 -14.67
CA PHE A 26 6.72 -23.42 -13.25
C PHE A 26 8.12 -22.81 -13.02
N GLU A 27 9.12 -23.19 -13.83
CA GLU A 27 10.45 -22.54 -13.83
C GLU A 27 10.37 -21.11 -14.36
N LEU A 28 9.53 -20.82 -15.36
CA LEU A 28 9.35 -19.45 -15.87
C LEU A 28 8.69 -18.52 -14.83
N ILE A 29 7.71 -19.01 -14.07
CA ILE A 29 7.09 -18.24 -12.99
C ILE A 29 8.09 -18.03 -11.85
N SER A 30 8.80 -19.07 -11.41
CA SER A 30 9.82 -18.96 -10.36
C SER A 30 11.04 -18.13 -10.76
N LEU A 31 11.40 -18.12 -12.05
CA LEU A 31 12.43 -17.25 -12.62
C LEU A 31 11.93 -15.82 -12.85
N SER A 32 10.63 -15.59 -13.09
CA SER A 32 10.11 -14.22 -13.29
C SER A 32 9.94 -13.44 -11.99
N ILE A 33 9.59 -14.09 -10.89
CA ILE A 33 9.42 -13.49 -9.55
C ILE A 33 10.64 -12.67 -9.09
N PRO A 34 11.90 -13.15 -9.20
CA PRO A 34 13.07 -12.35 -8.83
C PRO A 34 13.43 -11.23 -9.81
N PHE A 35 12.88 -11.22 -11.04
CA PHE A 35 13.13 -10.15 -12.02
C PHE A 35 12.08 -9.03 -11.97
N VAL A 36 10.92 -9.26 -11.34
CA VAL A 36 9.89 -8.22 -11.14
C VAL A 36 10.45 -6.99 -10.41
N PRO A 37 11.23 -7.10 -9.32
CA PRO A 37 11.83 -5.93 -8.65
C PRO A 37 12.85 -5.19 -9.52
N ILE A 38 13.58 -5.90 -10.39
CA ILE A 38 14.59 -5.32 -11.29
C ILE A 38 13.91 -4.54 -12.42
N LEU A 39 12.89 -5.14 -13.06
CA LEU A 39 12.09 -4.46 -14.09
C LEU A 39 11.32 -3.26 -13.52
N ALA A 40 10.77 -3.41 -12.31
CA ALA A 40 10.13 -2.35 -11.54
C ALA A 40 11.06 -1.15 -11.32
N SER A 41 12.30 -1.42 -10.87
CA SER A 41 13.34 -0.42 -10.64
C SER A 41 13.73 0.32 -11.93
N GLU A 42 13.87 -0.38 -13.05
CA GLU A 42 14.20 0.24 -14.34
C GLU A 42 13.05 1.09 -14.90
N VAL A 43 11.80 0.62 -14.79
CA VAL A 43 10.61 1.38 -15.19
C VAL A 43 10.39 2.60 -14.29
N GLY A 44 10.62 2.47 -12.98
CA GLY A 44 10.56 3.58 -12.02
C GLY A 44 11.59 4.67 -12.32
N LYS A 45 12.82 4.30 -12.69
CA LYS A 45 13.86 5.23 -13.16
C LYS A 45 13.46 5.97 -14.44
N GLU A 46 12.87 5.27 -15.41
CA GLU A 46 12.44 5.87 -16.67
C GLU A 46 11.24 6.83 -16.49
N LEU A 47 10.37 6.56 -15.50
CA LEU A 47 9.26 7.45 -15.12
C LEU A 47 9.74 8.68 -14.32
N THR A 48 10.72 8.51 -13.43
CA THR A 48 11.27 9.62 -12.62
C THR A 48 12.13 10.58 -13.44
N GLU A 49 12.79 10.10 -14.49
CA GLU A 49 13.59 10.90 -15.43
C GLU A 49 12.78 11.48 -16.62
N ASN A 50 11.45 11.26 -16.65
CA ASN A 50 10.62 11.67 -17.78
C ASN A 50 10.40 13.20 -17.79
N PRO A 51 10.78 13.93 -18.85
CA PRO A 51 10.59 15.39 -18.95
C PRO A 51 9.10 15.81 -19.00
N ASN A 52 8.16 14.86 -19.14
CA ASN A 52 6.73 15.12 -19.03
C ASN A 52 6.17 14.92 -17.61
N ARG A 53 6.99 14.51 -16.63
CA ARG A 53 6.59 14.30 -15.24
C ARG A 53 5.96 15.56 -14.65
N GLU A 54 6.63 16.71 -14.75
CA GLU A 54 6.08 17.98 -14.27
C GLU A 54 4.78 18.39 -14.99
N ARG A 55 4.63 18.00 -16.26
CA ARG A 55 3.40 18.28 -17.01
C ARG A 55 2.26 17.38 -16.54
N PHE A 56 2.56 16.11 -16.29
CA PHE A 56 1.60 15.16 -15.73
C PHE A 56 1.21 15.55 -14.30
N GLU A 57 2.16 15.89 -13.44
CA GLU A 57 1.92 16.37 -12.07
C GLU A 57 1.04 17.63 -12.08
N ARG A 58 1.35 18.63 -12.93
CA ARG A 58 0.49 19.83 -13.09
C ARG A 58 -0.91 19.54 -13.62
N GLU A 59 -1.05 18.62 -14.57
CA GLU A 59 -2.36 18.23 -15.09
C GLU A 59 -3.15 17.40 -14.07
N PHE A 60 -2.48 16.56 -13.29
CA PHE A 60 -3.06 15.78 -12.20
C PHE A 60 -3.50 16.68 -11.04
N GLU A 61 -2.68 17.65 -10.62
CA GLU A 61 -3.07 18.68 -9.64
C GLU A 61 -4.29 19.46 -10.09
N LYS A 62 -4.30 19.95 -11.34
CA LYS A 62 -5.48 20.63 -11.91
C LYS A 62 -6.69 19.71 -12.03
N TRP A 63 -6.48 18.41 -12.19
CA TRP A 63 -7.57 17.42 -12.25
C TRP A 63 -8.13 17.13 -10.85
N VAL A 64 -7.27 17.03 -9.84
CA VAL A 64 -7.61 16.92 -8.41
C VAL A 64 -8.32 18.19 -7.91
N GLU A 65 -7.86 19.38 -8.30
CA GLU A 65 -8.54 20.65 -7.99
C GLU A 65 -9.93 20.72 -8.66
N ARG A 66 -10.03 20.33 -9.94
CA ARG A 66 -11.29 20.34 -10.69
C ARG A 66 -12.33 19.33 -10.21
N ARG A 67 -11.90 18.21 -9.62
CA ARG A 67 -12.78 17.20 -9.01
C ARG A 67 -12.92 17.33 -7.50
N GLY A 68 -12.12 18.19 -6.88
CA GLY A 68 -12.12 18.46 -5.46
C GLY A 68 -13.36 19.23 -5.04
N ASP A 69 -14.54 18.61 -5.15
CA ASP A 69 -15.66 18.96 -4.30
C ASP A 69 -15.31 18.47 -2.89
N TRP A 70 -14.45 19.23 -2.22
CA TRP A 70 -14.00 18.98 -0.85
C TRP A 70 -15.05 19.41 0.19
N SER A 71 -16.29 19.69 -0.24
CA SER A 71 -17.43 19.89 0.65
C SER A 71 -17.68 18.68 1.55
N ASP A 72 -17.20 17.51 1.12
CA ASP A 72 -17.32 16.22 1.81
C ASP A 72 -16.08 15.81 2.62
N LEU A 73 -15.18 16.74 2.98
CA LEU A 73 -14.09 16.48 3.95
C LEU A 73 -14.56 15.72 5.22
N PRO A 74 -15.76 15.97 5.77
CA PRO A 74 -16.32 15.19 6.87
C PRO A 74 -16.58 13.71 6.56
N SER A 75 -16.84 13.32 5.30
CA SER A 75 -17.13 11.93 4.92
C SER A 75 -15.87 11.05 4.84
N LEU A 76 -14.67 11.65 4.85
CA LEU A 76 -13.38 10.96 4.90
C LEU A 76 -12.83 10.80 6.32
N PHE A 77 -13.51 11.35 7.33
CA PHE A 77 -13.10 11.29 8.72
C PHE A 77 -13.80 10.12 9.43
N GLU A 78 -13.02 9.10 9.79
CA GLU A 78 -13.51 7.91 10.46
C GLU A 78 -12.81 7.73 11.80
N ILE A 79 -13.59 7.43 12.85
CA ILE A 79 -13.06 7.10 14.17
C ILE A 79 -13.56 5.70 14.54
N LEU A 80 -12.63 4.81 14.88
CA LEU A 80 -12.92 3.48 15.38
C LEU A 80 -12.29 3.31 16.76
N ASP A 81 -13.11 2.98 17.74
CA ASP A 81 -12.64 2.57 19.07
C ASP A 81 -12.64 1.04 19.13
N LEU A 82 -11.51 0.46 19.54
CA LEU A 82 -11.35 -0.98 19.66
C LEU A 82 -10.41 -1.35 20.81
N GLU A 83 -10.47 -2.60 21.26
CA GLU A 83 -9.62 -3.12 22.33
C GLU A 83 -8.93 -4.39 21.85
N VAL A 84 -7.60 -4.45 22.00
CA VAL A 84 -6.78 -5.61 21.63
C VAL A 84 -5.90 -5.96 22.82
N ASN A 85 -6.02 -7.19 23.31
CA ASN A 85 -5.25 -7.69 24.46
C ASN A 85 -5.32 -6.77 25.71
N GLY A 86 -6.46 -6.12 25.95
CA GLY A 86 -6.66 -5.20 27.07
C GLY A 86 -6.17 -3.77 26.86
N VAL A 87 -5.55 -3.47 25.72
CA VAL A 87 -5.10 -2.12 25.34
C VAL A 87 -6.16 -1.48 24.46
N LYS A 88 -6.60 -0.27 24.83
CA LYS A 88 -7.58 0.49 24.04
C LYS A 88 -6.86 1.20 22.90
N TYR A 89 -7.42 1.08 21.71
CA TYR A 89 -7.01 1.79 20.52
C TYR A 89 -8.14 2.71 20.04
N LYS A 90 -7.77 3.94 19.65
CA LYS A 90 -8.62 4.80 18.82
C LYS A 90 -7.93 4.97 17.49
N ILE A 91 -8.52 4.44 16.43
CA ILE A 91 -8.04 4.61 15.07
C ILE A 91 -8.75 5.81 14.47
N VAL A 92 -7.98 6.80 14.05
CA VAL A 92 -8.44 7.99 13.32
C VAL A 92 -7.99 7.88 11.87
N GLY A 93 -8.99 7.72 10.99
CA GLY A 93 -8.85 7.79 9.55
C GLY A 93 -8.64 9.23 9.09
N VAL A 94 -7.59 9.46 8.29
CA VAL A 94 -7.22 10.79 7.82
C VAL A 94 -7.02 10.85 6.31
N ALA A 95 -7.25 12.03 5.73
CA ALA A 95 -6.73 12.36 4.41
C ALA A 95 -5.36 13.01 4.57
N HIS A 96 -4.37 12.54 3.81
CA HIS A 96 -2.98 12.96 3.93
C HIS A 96 -2.69 14.30 3.22
N ASN A 97 -3.40 15.37 3.59
CA ASN A 97 -3.17 16.69 2.99
C ASN A 97 -3.25 17.85 3.98
N GLU A 98 -2.67 18.99 3.57
CA GLU A 98 -2.58 20.21 4.39
C GLU A 98 -3.95 20.74 4.81
N LYS A 99 -4.91 20.78 3.89
CA LYS A 99 -6.25 21.32 4.17
C LYS A 99 -6.95 20.51 5.26
N TYR A 100 -6.84 19.17 5.20
CA TYR A 100 -7.37 18.27 6.20
C TYR A 100 -6.72 18.49 7.57
N PHE A 101 -5.39 18.59 7.62
CA PHE A 101 -4.68 18.88 8.87
C PHE A 101 -5.16 20.19 9.50
N ARG A 102 -5.20 21.28 8.71
CA ARG A 102 -5.63 22.60 9.20
C ARG A 102 -7.04 22.57 9.75
N TYR A 103 -7.95 21.87 9.07
CA TYR A 103 -9.35 21.75 9.50
C TYR A 103 -9.50 20.96 10.81
N TYR A 104 -8.78 19.84 10.95
CA TYR A 104 -8.88 18.94 12.11
C TYR A 104 -7.80 19.17 13.18
N LYS A 105 -6.98 20.23 13.08
CA LYS A 105 -5.83 20.46 13.96
C LYS A 105 -6.20 20.40 15.45
N GLU A 106 -7.24 21.11 15.85
CA GLU A 106 -7.69 21.16 17.25
C GLU A 106 -8.17 19.79 17.76
N PHE A 107 -8.88 19.05 16.91
CA PHE A 107 -9.28 17.69 17.22
C PHE A 107 -8.05 16.78 17.38
N LEU A 108 -7.13 16.80 16.42
CA LEU A 108 -5.90 16.00 16.44
C LEU A 108 -5.07 16.31 17.70
N TYR A 109 -4.89 17.60 18.03
CA TYR A 109 -4.20 18.01 19.25
C TYR A 109 -4.85 17.43 20.50
N LYS A 110 -6.18 17.50 20.61
CA LYS A 110 -6.93 16.95 21.74
C LYS A 110 -6.71 15.43 21.88
N VAL A 111 -6.90 14.67 20.81
CA VAL A 111 -6.79 13.20 20.89
C VAL A 111 -5.34 12.73 21.08
N ILE A 112 -4.35 13.44 20.54
CA ILE A 112 -2.93 13.17 20.79
C ILE A 112 -2.60 13.43 22.27
N LYS A 113 -3.11 14.54 22.83
CA LYS A 113 -2.88 14.89 24.24
C LYS A 113 -3.41 13.80 25.20
N GLU A 114 -4.57 13.24 24.89
CA GLU A 114 -5.20 12.17 25.68
C GLU A 114 -4.49 10.81 25.57
N ALA A 115 -3.76 10.54 24.48
CA ALA A 115 -3.12 9.25 24.21
C ALA A 115 -1.85 9.00 25.03
N ASP A 116 -1.60 7.76 25.46
CA ASP A 116 -0.33 7.39 26.11
C ASP A 116 0.82 7.37 25.10
N ALA A 117 0.53 6.95 23.87
CA ALA A 117 1.42 7.04 22.73
C ALA A 117 0.63 7.06 21.41
N VAL A 118 1.31 7.46 20.34
CA VAL A 118 0.73 7.59 19.01
C VAL A 118 1.34 6.56 18.07
N VAL A 119 0.52 5.94 17.21
CA VAL A 119 0.93 5.03 16.17
C VAL A 119 0.67 5.69 14.82
N LEU A 120 1.69 5.77 13.97
CA LEU A 120 1.63 6.41 12.66
C LEU A 120 1.85 5.40 11.52
N GLU A 121 1.33 5.78 10.36
CA GLU A 121 1.52 5.08 9.08
C GLU A 121 2.94 5.28 8.51
N TYR A 122 3.55 6.45 8.68
CA TYR A 122 4.82 6.78 8.02
C TYR A 122 6.01 6.91 8.99
N TYR A 123 7.20 6.65 8.43
CA TYR A 123 8.49 6.78 9.10
C TYR A 123 8.82 8.24 9.37
N ILE A 124 9.14 8.56 10.63
CA ILE A 124 9.37 9.94 11.04
C ILE A 124 10.58 10.54 10.33
N ASP A 125 11.68 9.80 10.23
CA ASP A 125 12.92 10.28 9.61
C ASP A 125 12.66 10.76 8.17
N LYS A 126 11.86 9.99 7.42
CA LYS A 126 11.51 10.31 6.04
C LYS A 126 10.52 11.45 5.93
N VAL A 127 9.52 11.51 6.81
CA VAL A 127 8.55 12.61 6.85
C VAL A 127 9.22 13.95 7.16
N LEU A 128 10.26 13.95 7.98
CA LEU A 128 11.02 15.16 8.33
C LEU A 128 12.07 15.53 7.26
N GLU A 129 12.63 14.55 6.55
CA GLU A 129 13.60 14.77 5.46
C GLU A 129 12.94 15.13 4.12
N SER A 130 11.72 14.68 3.88
CA SER A 130 11.05 14.90 2.59
C SER A 130 10.66 16.35 2.41
N ASP A 131 10.86 16.86 1.20
CA ASP A 131 10.38 18.17 0.81
C ASP A 131 8.87 18.28 1.07
N ILE A 132 8.47 19.42 1.63
CA ILE A 132 7.11 19.76 2.08
C ILE A 132 6.07 19.67 0.94
N TYR A 133 6.52 19.51 -0.31
CA TYR A 133 5.70 19.41 -1.51
C TYR A 133 4.88 18.11 -1.62
N TYR A 134 5.26 17.02 -0.93
CA TYR A 134 4.38 15.85 -0.86
C TYR A 134 3.32 16.07 0.23
N GLN A 135 2.05 16.12 -0.17
CA GLN A 135 0.91 16.41 0.71
C GLN A 135 0.88 15.50 1.96
N SER A 136 1.26 14.23 1.80
CA SER A 136 1.33 13.28 2.91
C SER A 136 2.43 13.62 3.91
N SER A 137 3.60 14.01 3.43
CA SER A 137 4.71 14.49 4.27
C SER A 137 4.33 15.75 5.04
N TYR A 138 3.60 16.68 4.41
CA TYR A 138 3.05 17.84 5.11
C TYR A 138 2.14 17.41 6.27
N PHE A 139 1.17 16.52 6.01
CA PHE A 139 0.22 16.09 7.04
C PHE A 139 0.96 15.44 8.23
N TYR A 140 1.78 14.42 7.96
CA TYR A 140 2.44 13.68 9.03
C TYR A 140 3.51 14.51 9.74
N SER A 141 4.22 15.42 9.06
CA SER A 141 5.22 16.27 9.72
C SER A 141 4.57 17.19 10.75
N ASN A 142 3.38 17.70 10.47
CA ASN A 142 2.64 18.51 11.42
C ASN A 142 2.06 17.68 12.58
N VAL A 143 1.60 16.45 12.33
CA VAL A 143 1.24 15.51 13.40
C VAL A 143 2.43 15.23 14.31
N VAL A 144 3.62 14.98 13.74
CA VAL A 144 4.87 14.75 14.49
C VAL A 144 5.23 15.98 15.33
N LYS A 145 5.05 17.20 14.82
CA LYS A 145 5.24 18.43 15.60
C LYS A 145 4.30 18.51 16.81
N LEU A 146 3.01 18.19 16.63
CA LEU A 146 2.06 18.15 17.75
C LEU A 146 2.46 17.09 18.79
N CYS A 147 2.92 15.92 18.35
CA CYS A 147 3.43 14.89 19.25
C CYS A 147 4.69 15.36 20.02
N ALA A 148 5.61 16.08 19.35
CA ALA A 148 6.80 16.63 19.99
C ALA A 148 6.45 17.67 21.07
N GLU A 149 5.55 18.60 20.74
CA GLU A 149 5.02 19.60 21.69
C GLU A 149 4.43 18.94 22.94
N LEU A 150 3.78 17.79 22.77
CA LEU A 150 3.12 17.02 23.83
C LEU A 150 3.99 15.91 24.43
N SER A 151 5.28 15.84 24.05
CA SER A 151 6.24 14.82 24.50
C SER A 151 5.73 13.38 24.35
N LYS A 152 5.02 13.09 23.26
CA LYS A 152 4.44 11.76 23.02
C LYS A 152 5.45 10.83 22.39
N GLU A 153 5.46 9.58 22.84
CA GLU A 153 6.15 8.51 22.14
C GLU A 153 5.39 8.14 20.86
N ILE A 154 6.14 7.77 19.82
CA ILE A 154 5.56 7.40 18.52
C ILE A 154 5.99 5.98 18.14
N TYR A 155 5.05 5.21 17.62
CA TYR A 155 5.32 3.93 16.98
C TYR A 155 4.97 3.99 15.51
N VAL A 156 5.73 3.27 14.68
CA VAL A 156 5.40 3.08 13.25
C VAL A 156 5.21 1.59 13.01
N VAL A 157 4.03 1.22 12.53
CA VAL A 157 3.63 -0.18 12.31
C VAL A 157 3.47 -0.53 10.83
N ASP A 158 3.44 0.44 9.92
CA ASP A 158 3.29 0.15 8.50
C ASP A 158 4.52 -0.59 7.94
N PRO A 159 4.34 -1.63 7.10
CA PRO A 159 5.47 -2.29 6.44
C PRO A 159 6.13 -1.45 5.35
N ASN A 160 5.46 -0.39 4.88
CA ASN A 160 5.92 0.43 3.77
C ASN A 160 6.82 1.57 4.24
N THR A 161 8.09 1.50 3.86
CA THR A 161 9.03 2.63 3.89
C THR A 161 8.92 3.40 2.59
N PHE A 162 9.00 4.74 2.59
CA PHE A 162 9.09 5.55 1.36
C PHE A 162 10.10 5.01 0.33
N ASP A 163 11.19 4.38 0.79
CA ASP A 163 12.22 3.78 -0.09
C ASP A 163 11.71 2.60 -0.94
N ASN A 164 10.55 2.04 -0.59
CA ASN A 164 9.92 0.93 -1.30
C ASN A 164 8.64 1.33 -2.03
N ASP A 165 8.22 2.60 -1.97
CA ASP A 165 7.00 3.08 -2.63
C ASP A 165 7.01 2.77 -4.13
N ASP A 166 8.15 2.96 -4.79
CA ASP A 166 8.32 2.65 -6.22
C ASP A 166 8.16 1.14 -6.49
N VAL A 167 8.66 0.29 -5.60
CA VAL A 167 8.56 -1.17 -5.74
C VAL A 167 7.13 -1.62 -5.51
N PHE A 168 6.46 -1.07 -4.49
CA PHE A 168 5.04 -1.31 -4.23
C PHE A 168 4.18 -0.85 -5.41
N PHE A 169 4.43 0.36 -5.93
CA PHE A 169 3.73 0.90 -7.09
C PHE A 169 3.96 0.06 -8.35
N ALA A 170 5.18 -0.41 -8.55
CA ALA A 170 5.50 -1.25 -9.70
C ALA A 170 4.90 -2.65 -9.60
N VAL A 171 4.86 -3.25 -8.40
CA VAL A 171 4.13 -4.51 -8.17
C VAL A 171 2.64 -4.28 -8.47
N ASP A 172 2.03 -3.24 -7.93
CA ASP A 172 0.62 -2.91 -8.19
C ASP A 172 0.34 -2.66 -9.69
N SER A 173 1.26 -1.97 -10.37
CA SER A 173 1.19 -1.72 -11.81
C SER A 173 1.35 -3.00 -12.64
N PHE A 174 2.23 -3.92 -12.23
CA PHE A 174 2.39 -5.22 -12.89
C PHE A 174 1.10 -6.05 -12.76
N MET A 175 0.52 -6.04 -11.56
CA MET A 175 -0.75 -6.70 -11.28
C MET A 175 -1.89 -6.10 -12.12
N TYR A 176 -1.90 -4.78 -12.31
CA TYR A 176 -2.83 -4.11 -13.21
C TYR A 176 -2.67 -4.55 -14.68
N LEU A 177 -1.44 -4.61 -15.20
CA LEU A 177 -1.17 -5.02 -16.58
C LEU A 177 -1.50 -6.50 -16.84
N SER A 178 -1.59 -7.31 -15.80
CA SER A 178 -1.86 -8.74 -15.92
C SER A 178 -3.25 -9.05 -16.50
N TYR A 179 -4.26 -8.19 -16.29
CA TYR A 179 -5.60 -8.35 -16.83
C TYR A 179 -5.75 -8.10 -18.33
N PRO A 180 -5.33 -6.94 -18.89
CA PRO A 180 -5.40 -6.73 -20.33
C PRO A 180 -4.55 -7.77 -21.08
N VAL A 181 -3.43 -8.23 -20.50
CA VAL A 181 -2.64 -9.34 -21.04
C VAL A 181 -3.46 -10.64 -21.03
N SER A 182 -4.10 -10.98 -19.90
CA SER A 182 -4.91 -12.19 -19.79
C SER A 182 -6.14 -12.17 -20.70
N LEU A 183 -6.79 -11.01 -20.86
CA LEU A 183 -7.92 -10.80 -21.76
C LEU A 183 -7.48 -10.87 -23.24
N ALA A 184 -6.33 -10.28 -23.58
CA ALA A 184 -5.76 -10.40 -24.93
C ALA A 184 -5.41 -11.85 -25.26
N LEU A 185 -4.83 -12.60 -24.31
CA LEU A 185 -4.59 -14.03 -24.44
C LEU A 185 -5.91 -14.81 -24.56
N TYR A 186 -6.93 -14.49 -23.76
CA TYR A 186 -8.28 -15.06 -23.87
C TYR A 186 -8.80 -14.92 -25.30
N PHE A 187 -8.86 -13.70 -25.86
CA PHE A 187 -9.37 -13.45 -27.20
C PHE A 187 -8.53 -14.10 -28.30
N TYR A 188 -7.20 -14.11 -28.15
CA TYR A 188 -6.31 -14.78 -29.09
C TYR A 188 -6.53 -16.29 -29.14
N PHE A 189 -6.75 -16.91 -27.99
CA PHE A 189 -6.94 -18.35 -27.87
C PHE A 189 -8.34 -18.82 -28.22
N PHE A 190 -9.40 -18.09 -27.84
CA PHE A 190 -10.79 -18.46 -28.15
C PHE A 190 -11.10 -18.44 -29.65
N ARG A 191 -10.35 -17.66 -30.44
CA ARG A 191 -10.49 -17.62 -31.90
C ARG A 191 -9.86 -18.82 -32.64
N LYS A 192 -9.17 -19.74 -31.95
CA LYS A 192 -8.51 -20.90 -32.57
C LYS A 192 -8.87 -22.19 -31.82
N LYS A 193 -9.01 -23.32 -32.52
CA LYS A 193 -9.10 -24.65 -31.86
C LYS A 193 -7.90 -24.82 -30.92
N LEU A 194 -8.19 -24.85 -29.62
CA LEU A 194 -7.19 -24.81 -28.55
C LEU A 194 -6.48 -26.16 -28.44
N LYS A 195 -5.18 -26.19 -28.78
CA LYS A 195 -4.31 -27.33 -28.43
C LYS A 195 -4.10 -27.36 -26.91
N ARG A 196 -3.95 -28.55 -26.32
CA ARG A 196 -3.77 -28.76 -24.86
C ARG A 196 -2.78 -27.80 -24.19
N ARG A 197 -1.64 -27.51 -24.83
CA ARG A 197 -0.64 -26.53 -24.32
C ARG A 197 -1.18 -25.10 -24.20
N ARG A 198 -2.02 -24.67 -25.15
CA ARG A 198 -2.64 -23.33 -25.15
C ARG A 198 -3.76 -23.22 -24.11
N PHE A 199 -4.45 -24.31 -23.81
CA PHE A 199 -5.43 -24.38 -22.73
C PHE A 199 -4.77 -24.23 -21.34
N ILE A 200 -3.58 -24.79 -21.13
CA ILE A 200 -2.83 -24.60 -19.88
C ILE A 200 -2.39 -23.14 -19.73
N VAL A 201 -1.84 -22.52 -20.78
CA VAL A 201 -1.49 -21.09 -20.76
C VAL A 201 -2.72 -20.23 -20.48
N PHE A 202 -3.87 -20.59 -21.06
CA PHE A 202 -5.15 -19.94 -20.78
C PHE A 202 -5.56 -20.07 -19.32
N LEU A 203 -5.55 -21.28 -18.75
CA LEU A 203 -5.89 -21.53 -17.34
C LEU A 203 -4.95 -20.75 -16.40
N LEU A 204 -3.66 -20.72 -16.70
CA LEU A 204 -2.68 -19.93 -15.96
C LEU A 204 -2.94 -18.42 -16.11
N SER A 205 -3.36 -17.93 -17.29
CA SER A 205 -3.75 -16.53 -17.48
C SER A 205 -4.96 -16.14 -16.61
N GLN A 206 -5.88 -17.08 -16.34
CA GLN A 206 -7.02 -16.81 -15.45
C GLN A 206 -6.61 -16.67 -13.98
N LEU A 207 -5.45 -17.20 -13.56
CA LEU A 207 -4.89 -16.96 -12.22
C LEU A 207 -4.42 -15.52 -12.02
N PHE A 208 -4.19 -14.76 -13.10
CA PHE A 208 -3.86 -13.34 -13.03
C PHE A 208 -5.10 -12.44 -12.90
N PHE A 209 -6.30 -12.98 -13.12
CA PHE A 209 -7.54 -12.22 -13.00
C PHE A 209 -7.82 -11.79 -11.54
N PRO A 210 -7.68 -12.64 -10.51
CA PRO A 210 -7.73 -12.21 -9.11
C PRO A 210 -6.63 -11.21 -8.72
N LEU A 211 -5.43 -11.37 -9.31
CA LEU A 211 -4.31 -10.44 -9.12
C LEU A 211 -4.68 -9.02 -9.60
N PHE A 212 -5.40 -8.91 -10.71
CA PHE A 212 -5.91 -7.63 -11.18
C PHE A 212 -6.94 -6.99 -10.25
N PHE A 213 -7.91 -7.75 -9.76
CA PHE A 213 -8.94 -7.21 -8.85
C PHE A 213 -8.35 -6.74 -7.51
N GLY A 214 -7.20 -7.27 -7.10
CA GLY A 214 -6.46 -6.76 -5.95
C GLY A 214 -5.69 -5.46 -6.21
N SER A 215 -5.38 -5.12 -7.46
CA SER A 215 -4.69 -3.86 -7.79
C SER A 215 -5.54 -2.60 -7.48
N TYR A 216 -4.91 -1.44 -7.30
CA TYR A 216 -5.61 -0.17 -7.05
C TYR A 216 -6.72 0.13 -8.07
N ASN A 217 -6.44 -0.10 -9.36
CA ASN A 217 -7.40 0.15 -10.44
C ASN A 217 -8.47 -0.95 -10.57
N GLY A 218 -8.14 -2.20 -10.21
CA GLY A 218 -9.11 -3.29 -10.11
C GLY A 218 -10.14 -3.01 -9.02
N ARG A 219 -9.67 -2.48 -7.88
CA ARG A 219 -10.52 -1.97 -6.80
C ARG A 219 -11.35 -0.79 -7.26
N TYR A 220 -10.77 0.23 -7.89
CA TYR A 220 -11.55 1.33 -8.46
C TYR A 220 -12.67 0.85 -9.39
N SER A 221 -12.38 -0.16 -10.22
CA SER A 221 -13.36 -0.77 -11.13
C SER A 221 -14.43 -1.58 -10.39
N ALA A 222 -14.06 -2.31 -9.32
CA ALA A 222 -15.01 -3.00 -8.45
C ALA A 222 -15.90 -2.02 -7.67
N ASN A 223 -15.36 -0.87 -7.28
CA ASN A 223 -16.08 0.17 -6.53
C ASN A 223 -17.15 0.86 -7.39
N LEU A 224 -16.97 0.90 -8.73
CA LEU A 224 -18.04 1.32 -9.66
C LEU A 224 -19.23 0.35 -9.67
N ILE A 225 -19.04 -0.89 -9.19
CA ILE A 225 -20.03 -1.96 -9.20
C ILE A 225 -20.66 -2.14 -7.81
N ASP A 226 -19.88 -2.02 -6.73
CA ASP A 226 -20.39 -2.10 -5.35
C ASP A 226 -19.64 -1.15 -4.37
N SER A 227 -20.23 0.03 -4.17
CA SER A 227 -19.76 1.06 -3.23
C SER A 227 -19.82 0.68 -1.75
N LYS A 228 -20.45 -0.46 -1.38
CA LYS A 228 -20.55 -0.94 0.01
C LYS A 228 -19.64 -2.14 0.31
N SER A 229 -18.92 -2.66 -0.69
CA SER A 229 -18.07 -3.83 -0.50
C SER A 229 -16.85 -3.50 0.38
N LEU A 230 -16.41 -4.46 1.20
CA LEU A 230 -15.20 -4.37 2.02
C LEU A 230 -13.92 -4.14 1.19
N PHE A 231 -13.97 -4.41 -0.12
CA PHE A 231 -12.93 -4.04 -1.09
C PHE A 231 -12.63 -2.54 -1.10
N ASN A 232 -13.63 -1.69 -0.82
CA ASN A 232 -13.46 -0.23 -0.72
C ASN A 232 -12.49 0.17 0.41
N TYR A 233 -12.36 -0.68 1.44
CA TYR A 233 -11.46 -0.46 2.57
C TYR A 233 -10.13 -1.21 2.43
N GLY A 234 -9.84 -1.75 1.24
CA GLY A 234 -8.61 -2.51 1.00
C GLY A 234 -8.60 -3.87 1.69
N ILE A 235 -9.77 -4.52 1.84
CA ILE A 235 -9.89 -5.94 2.17
C ILE A 235 -10.19 -6.69 0.87
N GLU A 236 -9.24 -7.46 0.38
CA GLU A 236 -9.43 -8.24 -0.84
C GLU A 236 -9.91 -9.66 -0.51
N ASP A 237 -10.66 -10.28 -1.41
CA ASP A 237 -10.94 -11.73 -1.34
C ASP A 237 -9.63 -12.53 -1.18
N ILE A 238 -9.72 -13.75 -0.65
CA ILE A 238 -8.56 -14.62 -0.30
C ILE A 238 -7.51 -14.72 -1.44
N VAL A 239 -7.95 -14.61 -2.70
CA VAL A 239 -7.11 -14.75 -3.91
C VAL A 239 -6.60 -13.41 -4.47
N GLY A 240 -7.14 -12.29 -3.99
CA GLY A 240 -6.67 -10.96 -4.37
C GLY A 240 -5.32 -10.67 -3.75
N TYR A 241 -4.40 -10.15 -4.57
CA TYR A 241 -3.15 -9.61 -4.09
C TYR A 241 -3.15 -8.08 -4.31
N GLY A 242 -2.84 -7.33 -3.26
CA GLY A 242 -2.71 -5.90 -3.43
C GLY A 242 -1.96 -5.28 -2.29
N VAL A 243 -1.25 -4.21 -2.63
CA VAL A 243 -0.31 -3.54 -1.73
C VAL A 243 -1.02 -3.05 -0.47
N PHE A 244 -2.16 -2.38 -0.63
CA PHE A 244 -2.89 -1.87 0.53
C PHE A 244 -3.42 -2.98 1.43
N ASP A 245 -3.91 -4.10 0.88
CA ASP A 245 -4.38 -5.24 1.68
C ASP A 245 -3.23 -5.87 2.45
N TYR A 246 -2.07 -6.03 1.80
CA TYR A 246 -0.85 -6.44 2.47
C TYR A 246 -0.45 -5.49 3.61
N ARG A 247 -0.46 -4.17 3.37
CA ARG A 247 -0.17 -3.17 4.40
C ARG A 247 -1.13 -3.28 5.58
N ASN A 248 -2.43 -3.45 5.31
CA ASN A 248 -3.47 -3.65 6.33
C ASN A 248 -3.23 -4.92 7.17
N VAL A 249 -2.88 -6.04 6.51
CA VAL A 249 -2.58 -7.32 7.17
C VAL A 249 -1.40 -7.18 8.13
N ILE A 250 -0.29 -6.60 7.68
CA ILE A 250 0.92 -6.47 8.50
C ILE A 250 0.75 -5.41 9.60
N ALA A 251 0.11 -4.27 9.30
CA ALA A 251 -0.18 -3.25 10.30
C ALA A 251 -1.05 -3.82 11.43
N SER A 252 -2.04 -4.65 11.10
CA SER A 252 -2.91 -5.31 12.09
C SER A 252 -2.15 -6.28 12.98
N GLU A 253 -1.30 -7.13 12.40
CA GLU A 253 -0.44 -8.05 13.16
C GLU A 253 0.47 -7.28 14.12
N ARG A 254 1.03 -6.16 13.66
CA ARG A 254 1.90 -5.32 14.47
C ARG A 254 1.19 -4.55 15.57
N LEU A 255 -0.04 -4.11 15.35
CA LEU A 255 -0.87 -3.52 16.40
C LEU A 255 -1.21 -4.56 17.47
N GLU A 256 -1.52 -5.80 17.08
CA GLU A 256 -1.69 -6.90 18.02
C GLU A 256 -0.38 -7.14 18.80
N ARG A 257 0.76 -7.25 18.14
CA ARG A 257 2.06 -7.41 18.81
C ARG A 257 2.39 -6.24 19.74
N LEU A 258 2.12 -5.01 19.32
CA LEU A 258 2.36 -3.81 20.12
C LEU A 258 1.51 -3.82 21.39
N SER A 259 0.26 -4.28 21.32
CA SER A 259 -0.62 -4.39 22.49
C SER A 259 -0.09 -5.37 23.54
N GLU A 260 0.58 -6.45 23.12
CA GLU A 260 1.20 -7.41 24.04
C GLU A 260 2.41 -6.82 24.77
N LEU A 261 3.16 -5.96 24.09
CA LEU A 261 4.37 -5.33 24.61
C LEU A 261 4.07 -4.11 25.47
N GLN A 262 2.98 -3.41 25.17
CA GLN A 262 2.58 -2.16 25.81
C GLN A 262 1.40 -2.34 26.77
N LYS A 263 1.32 -3.46 27.49
CA LYS A 263 0.25 -3.72 28.48
C LYS A 263 0.17 -2.67 29.60
N SER A 264 1.24 -1.91 29.82
CA SER A 264 1.25 -0.79 30.78
C SER A 264 0.56 0.46 30.26
N LYS A 265 0.30 0.55 28.94
CA LYS A 265 -0.43 1.66 28.31
C LYS A 265 -1.90 1.31 28.26
N ASN A 266 -2.73 2.27 28.65
CA ASN A 266 -4.18 2.11 28.65
C ASN A 266 -4.76 2.46 27.28
N TYR A 267 -4.16 3.43 26.59
CA TYR A 267 -4.73 4.04 25.41
C TYR A 267 -3.67 4.43 24.36
N LEU A 268 -3.79 3.84 23.16
CA LEU A 268 -2.97 4.15 22.00
C LEU A 268 -3.82 4.81 20.90
N LEU A 269 -3.34 5.93 20.37
CA LEU A 269 -3.97 6.60 19.23
C LEU A 269 -3.31 6.15 17.94
N VAL A 270 -4.07 5.62 16.97
CA VAL A 270 -3.57 5.24 15.64
C VAL A 270 -4.04 6.28 14.63
N ILE A 271 -3.12 6.92 13.92
CA ILE A 271 -3.42 7.89 12.86
C ILE A 271 -2.98 7.29 11.52
N TYR A 272 -3.97 6.91 10.70
CA TYR A 272 -3.77 6.19 9.44
C TYR A 272 -4.66 6.76 8.33
N GLY A 273 -4.25 6.57 7.07
CA GLY A 273 -5.10 6.91 5.94
C GLY A 273 -6.46 6.26 6.06
N ALA A 274 -7.54 7.01 5.78
CA ALA A 274 -8.93 6.56 6.00
C ALA A 274 -9.22 5.18 5.38
N GLN A 275 -8.67 4.94 4.18
CA GLN A 275 -8.77 3.68 3.44
C GLN A 275 -8.25 2.43 4.17
N HIS A 276 -7.45 2.57 5.22
CA HIS A 276 -6.85 1.46 5.97
C HIS A 276 -7.66 1.06 7.21
N THR A 277 -8.44 1.99 7.76
CA THR A 277 -8.95 1.89 9.15
C THR A 277 -9.86 0.67 9.37
N ARG A 278 -10.88 0.50 8.53
CA ARG A 278 -11.80 -0.64 8.58
C ARG A 278 -11.14 -1.98 8.27
N ALA A 279 -10.18 -2.01 7.34
CA ALA A 279 -9.43 -3.23 7.07
C ALA A 279 -8.57 -3.64 8.26
N ILE A 280 -7.91 -2.68 8.91
CA ILE A 280 -7.15 -2.93 10.13
C ILE A 280 -8.06 -3.49 11.22
N GLU A 281 -9.21 -2.84 11.48
CA GLU A 281 -10.21 -3.33 12.42
C GLU A 281 -10.65 -4.78 12.10
N TYR A 282 -10.94 -5.04 10.82
CA TYR A 282 -11.38 -6.35 10.37
C TYR A 282 -10.31 -7.43 10.55
N TYR A 283 -9.06 -7.17 10.20
CA TYR A 283 -7.97 -8.13 10.35
C TYR A 283 -7.56 -8.34 11.81
N LEU A 284 -7.71 -7.34 12.67
CA LEU A 284 -7.59 -7.51 14.12
C LEU A 284 -8.65 -8.48 14.65
N LYS A 285 -9.89 -8.39 14.17
CA LYS A 285 -11.01 -9.29 14.54
C LYS A 285 -10.93 -10.68 13.89
N ASN A 286 -10.16 -10.85 12.82
CA ASN A 286 -10.08 -12.08 12.03
C ASN A 286 -8.63 -12.61 11.90
N PRO A 287 -7.98 -13.04 13.00
CA PRO A 287 -6.56 -13.42 13.01
C PRO A 287 -6.23 -14.61 12.10
N THR A 288 -7.14 -15.59 11.97
CA THR A 288 -6.93 -16.73 11.06
C THR A 288 -6.81 -16.29 9.61
N LEU A 289 -7.70 -15.40 9.16
CA LEU A 289 -7.66 -14.85 7.81
C LEU A 289 -6.42 -13.99 7.60
N ARG A 290 -6.08 -13.13 8.57
CA ARG A 290 -4.86 -12.33 8.57
C ARG A 290 -3.62 -13.19 8.37
N ASN A 291 -3.51 -14.31 9.11
CA ASN A 291 -2.37 -15.24 9.00
C ASN A 291 -2.31 -15.93 7.64
N ILE A 292 -3.45 -16.36 7.09
CA ILE A 292 -3.53 -16.92 5.74
C ILE A 292 -3.06 -15.88 4.71
N LYS A 293 -3.59 -14.67 4.78
CA LYS A 293 -3.22 -13.56 3.89
C LYS A 293 -1.74 -13.20 4.00
N LYS A 294 -1.19 -13.12 5.22
CA LYS A 294 0.25 -12.89 5.42
C LYS A 294 1.09 -13.97 4.74
N TRP A 295 0.72 -15.24 4.89
CA TRP A 295 1.42 -16.35 4.24
C TRP A 295 1.37 -16.24 2.71
N ILE A 296 0.19 -15.88 2.16
CA ILE A 296 -0.01 -15.61 0.73
C ILE A 296 0.90 -14.47 0.25
N TYR A 297 1.00 -13.37 1.00
CA TYR A 297 1.76 -12.18 0.61
C TYR A 297 3.28 -12.30 0.77
N THR A 298 3.75 -13.07 1.75
CA THR A 298 5.18 -13.16 2.14
C THR A 298 6.14 -13.37 0.96
N PRO A 299 5.86 -14.27 -0.02
CA PRO A 299 6.78 -14.50 -1.14
C PRO A 299 7.06 -13.27 -2.00
N LEU A 300 6.09 -12.35 -2.13
CA LEU A 300 6.19 -11.15 -2.95
C LEU A 300 6.60 -9.93 -2.13
N PHE A 301 5.89 -9.66 -1.04
CA PHE A 301 6.08 -8.42 -0.28
C PHE A 301 7.02 -8.58 0.92
N GLY A 302 7.17 -9.78 1.49
CA GLY A 302 7.99 -10.01 2.68
C GLY A 302 9.48 -9.71 2.49
N LYS A 303 9.97 -9.69 1.23
CA LYS A 303 11.36 -9.35 0.92
C LYS A 303 11.61 -7.85 0.82
N ILE A 304 10.55 -7.06 0.63
CA ILE A 304 10.63 -5.61 0.41
C ILE A 304 9.97 -4.84 1.55
N SER A 305 9.26 -5.50 2.46
CA SER A 305 8.77 -4.90 3.69
C SER A 305 9.88 -4.76 4.72
N ASN A 306 9.81 -3.69 5.51
CA ASN A 306 10.44 -3.72 6.82
C ASN A 306 9.73 -4.77 7.68
N ASP A 307 10.43 -5.48 8.58
CA ASP A 307 9.89 -6.49 9.52
C ASP A 307 9.80 -5.99 10.97
N TYR A 308 10.01 -4.70 11.18
CA TYR A 308 10.06 -4.10 12.52
C TYR A 308 8.91 -3.12 12.77
N ILE A 309 8.41 -3.12 14.01
CA ILE A 309 7.76 -1.95 14.61
C ILE A 309 8.87 -1.02 15.07
N LEU A 310 8.81 0.24 14.66
CA LEU A 310 9.78 1.24 15.10
C LEU A 310 9.23 2.03 16.29
N HIS A 311 10.03 2.16 17.34
CA HIS A 311 9.71 3.00 18.49
C HIS A 311 10.58 4.25 18.46
N TYR A 312 9.92 5.41 18.43
CA TYR A 312 10.53 6.72 18.43
C TYR A 312 10.29 7.44 19.76
N LYS A 313 11.36 8.02 20.30
CA LYS A 313 11.31 8.93 21.45
C LYS A 313 11.94 10.28 21.11
N LEU A 314 11.42 11.32 21.75
CA LEU A 314 11.95 12.67 21.61
C LEU A 314 13.23 12.82 22.46
N GLU A 315 14.36 13.05 21.79
CA GLU A 315 15.66 13.28 22.42
C GLU A 315 16.27 14.57 21.88
N ASN A 316 16.60 15.52 22.77
CA ASN A 316 17.20 16.80 22.39
C ASN A 316 16.42 17.53 21.27
N GLY A 317 15.09 17.51 21.38
CA GLY A 317 14.19 18.16 20.42
C GLY A 317 13.97 17.42 19.10
N ASN A 318 14.53 16.22 18.91
CA ASN A 318 14.36 15.42 17.70
C ASN A 318 13.92 14.00 18.02
N TYR A 319 13.03 13.43 17.20
CA TYR A 319 12.66 12.02 17.34
C TYR A 319 13.80 11.12 16.86
N LYS A 320 14.09 10.07 17.63
CA LYS A 320 15.04 9.02 17.25
C LYS A 320 14.44 7.65 17.46
N VAL A 321 14.80 6.71 16.59
CA VAL A 321 14.50 5.29 16.79
C VAL A 321 15.29 4.79 18.00
N VAL A 322 14.60 4.49 19.10
CA VAL A 322 15.21 3.92 20.31
C VAL A 322 15.10 2.40 20.36
N GLU A 323 14.14 1.83 19.61
CA GLU A 323 13.93 0.39 19.56
C GLU A 323 13.41 -0.05 18.19
N ARG A 324 13.88 -1.22 17.72
CA ARG A 324 13.37 -1.94 16.55
C ARG A 324 12.81 -3.27 17.02
N ILE A 325 11.49 -3.37 17.10
CA ILE A 325 10.81 -4.53 17.65
C ILE A 325 10.44 -5.45 16.50
N LYS A 326 10.95 -6.68 16.48
CA LYS A 326 10.63 -7.65 15.44
C LYS A 326 9.17 -8.11 15.57
N SER A 327 8.40 -8.00 14.48
CA SER A 327 6.99 -8.41 14.42
C SER A 327 6.82 -9.91 14.26
#